data_AF-A0A813MRW4-F1
#
_entry.id   AF-A0A813MRW4-F1
#
_cell.length_a   1.000
_cell.length_b   1.000
_cell.length_c   1.000
_cell.angle_alpha   90.00
_cell.angle_beta   90.00
_cell.angle_gamma   90.00
#
_symmetry.space_group_name_H-M   'P 1'
#
loop_
_entity.id
_entity.type
_entity.pdbx_description
1 polymer ?
#
loop_
_entity_poly.entity_id
_entity_poly.type
_entity_poly.pdbx_seq_one_letter_code
_entity_poly.pdbx_strand_id
1 'polypeptide(L)'
;MPPYFQWIVDKRLAICAHPFHASHIRYILEQRIQTVISINDSYNSGLPNHTRGELQVQNLYIPDGSAPNMQQCQQFVQRMAIARQRGEGVVVECTRGKGASGVLVGCYLMALWQVQPDYIVNHLRLIRPITIETTAQEQQLIEFHKLLEPSQRHFYAEVDQPHSWDIDTSYLQTTPLATTNQLSLA
;
A
#
# COMPACT_ATOMS: atom_id res chain seq x y z
N MET A 1 9.64 8.35 12.12
CA MET A 1 9.27 7.24 11.21
C MET A 1 8.79 6.05 12.02
N PRO A 2 7.64 5.43 11.67
CA PRO A 2 7.16 4.21 12.33
C PRO A 2 8.13 3.02 12.18
N PRO A 3 8.11 2.03 13.09
CA PRO A 3 8.95 0.84 12.97
C PRO A 3 8.59 0.02 11.73
N TYR A 4 9.61 -0.54 11.08
CA TYR A 4 9.47 -1.33 9.84
C TYR A 4 8.68 -0.64 8.72
N PHE A 5 8.66 0.70 8.70
CA PHE A 5 8.04 1.46 7.63
C PHE A 5 8.76 1.18 6.30
N GLN A 6 8.01 0.78 5.28
CA GLN A 6 8.51 0.54 3.94
C GLN A 6 7.48 1.03 2.93
N TRP A 7 7.91 1.89 2.00
CA TRP A 7 7.10 2.19 0.82
C TRP A 7 7.05 0.95 -0.07
N ILE A 8 5.83 0.56 -0.44
CA ILE A 8 5.56 -0.45 -1.46
C ILE A 8 5.31 0.23 -2.80
N VAL A 9 4.53 1.31 -2.78
CA VAL A 9 4.45 2.25 -3.89
C VAL A 9 4.77 3.64 -3.35
N ASP A 10 5.79 4.26 -3.92
CA ASP A 10 6.38 5.49 -3.38
C ASP A 10 5.32 6.58 -3.20
N LYS A 11 5.39 7.25 -2.04
CA LYS A 11 4.47 8.32 -1.60
C LYS A 11 2.98 7.99 -1.64
N ARG A 12 2.62 6.72 -1.70
CA ARG A 12 1.21 6.34 -1.87
C ARG A 12 0.77 5.14 -1.05
N LEU A 13 1.57 4.09 -0.96
CA LEU A 13 1.23 2.89 -0.20
C LEU A 13 2.44 2.40 0.58
N ALA A 14 2.34 2.37 1.89
CA ALA A 14 3.36 1.85 2.78
C ALA A 14 2.82 0.72 3.67
N ILE A 15 3.74 -0.11 4.17
CA ILE A 15 3.50 -1.04 5.27
C ILE A 15 4.36 -0.62 6.45
N CYS A 16 3.84 -0.66 7.67
CA CYS A 16 4.64 -0.52 8.88
C CYS A 16 4.17 -1.47 9.99
N ALA A 17 4.95 -1.54 11.07
CA ALA A 17 4.43 -2.04 12.33
C ALA A 17 3.63 -0.94 13.04
N HIS A 18 2.82 -1.35 14.02
CA HIS A 18 1.92 -0.47 14.74
C HIS A 18 2.60 0.83 15.24
N PRO A 19 2.09 2.03 14.88
CA PRO A 19 2.67 3.30 15.29
C PRO A 19 2.18 3.74 16.68
N PHE A 20 3.03 3.58 17.71
CA PHE A 20 2.66 3.88 19.11
C PHE A 20 3.14 5.24 19.67
N HIS A 21 3.95 6.00 18.95
CA HIS A 21 4.47 7.31 19.39
C HIS A 21 3.96 8.47 18.54
N ALA A 22 3.80 9.65 19.15
CA ALA A 22 3.42 10.90 18.49
C ALA A 22 4.31 11.22 17.27
N SER A 23 5.62 10.96 17.38
CA SER A 23 6.59 11.17 16.30
C SER A 23 6.40 10.21 15.11
N HIS A 24 5.82 9.03 15.32
CA HIS A 24 5.44 8.13 14.23
C HIS A 24 4.27 8.71 13.44
N ILE A 25 3.27 9.24 14.16
CA ILE A 25 2.08 9.82 13.54
C ILE A 25 2.41 11.10 12.78
N ARG A 26 3.22 11.98 13.40
CA ARG A 26 3.73 13.18 12.72
C ARG A 26 4.45 12.83 11.42
N TYR A 27 5.30 11.81 11.43
CA TYR A 27 5.97 11.35 10.21
C TYR A 27 4.96 10.88 9.15
N ILE A 28 3.94 10.10 9.52
CA ILE A 28 2.88 9.64 8.61
C ILE A 28 2.19 10.84 7.94
N LEU A 29 1.81 11.85 8.71
CA LEU A 29 1.17 13.07 8.21
C LEU A 29 2.10 13.88 7.30
N GLU A 30 3.38 14.02 7.66
CA GLU A 30 4.41 14.69 6.84
C GLU A 30 4.63 13.98 5.49
N GLN A 31 4.38 12.67 5.41
CA GLN A 31 4.39 11.91 4.16
C GLN A 31 3.08 12.02 3.35
N ARG A 32 2.14 12.89 3.75
CA ARG A 32 0.80 13.05 3.15
C ARG A 32 -0.06 11.78 3.20
N ILE A 33 0.21 10.90 4.17
CA ILE A 33 -0.63 9.73 4.44
C ILE A 33 -1.80 10.19 5.32
N GLN A 34 -3.02 9.88 4.88
CA GLN A 34 -4.26 10.30 5.53
C GLN A 34 -5.12 9.11 5.96
N THR A 35 -4.93 7.95 5.34
CA THR A 35 -5.64 6.72 5.68
C THR A 35 -4.70 5.68 6.30
N VAL A 36 -5.11 5.09 7.41
CA VAL A 36 -4.44 3.97 8.07
C VAL A 36 -5.35 2.75 8.02
N ILE A 37 -4.89 1.67 7.40
CA ILE A 37 -5.55 0.37 7.48
C ILE A 37 -4.89 -0.44 8.60
N SER A 38 -5.62 -0.64 9.69
CA SER A 38 -5.14 -1.39 10.85
C SER A 38 -5.59 -2.84 10.80
N ILE A 39 -4.64 -3.78 10.85
CA ILE A 39 -4.91 -5.22 10.92
C ILE A 39 -4.73 -5.69 12.37
N ASN A 40 -5.80 -6.25 12.96
CA ASN A 40 -5.86 -6.80 14.33
C ASN A 40 -5.89 -5.81 15.50
N ASP A 41 -6.64 -4.72 15.39
CA ASP A 41 -6.97 -3.87 16.55
C ASP A 41 -8.12 -4.49 17.38
N SER A 42 -7.83 -5.54 18.16
CA SER A 42 -8.76 -6.07 19.18
C SER A 42 -8.49 -5.56 20.60
N TYR A 43 -7.41 -4.81 20.79
CA TYR A 43 -7.05 -4.20 22.06
C TYR A 43 -6.98 -2.72 21.85
N ASN A 44 -7.80 -1.92 22.57
CA ASN A 44 -7.69 -0.49 22.90
C ASN A 44 -6.32 0.22 22.66
N SER A 45 -5.79 0.11 21.45
CA SER A 45 -4.49 0.55 20.97
C SER A 45 -4.69 1.36 19.70
N GLY A 46 -5.87 2.01 19.62
CA GLY A 46 -6.09 3.06 18.66
C GLY A 46 -4.91 4.03 18.69
N LEU A 47 -4.67 4.67 17.55
CA LEU A 47 -3.61 5.66 17.41
C LEU A 47 -3.61 6.62 18.63
N PRO A 48 -2.44 7.10 19.07
CA PRO A 48 -2.33 7.95 20.25
C PRO A 48 -3.45 9.00 20.30
N ASN A 49 -4.18 9.09 21.42
CA ASN A 49 -5.44 9.87 21.54
C ASN A 49 -5.37 11.30 20.99
N HIS A 50 -4.20 11.94 21.01
CA HIS A 50 -3.97 13.29 20.49
C HIS A 50 -4.02 13.39 18.95
N THR A 51 -4.08 12.26 18.24
CA THR A 51 -4.11 12.17 16.77
C THR A 51 -5.49 11.81 16.24
N ARG A 52 -6.46 11.68 17.16
CA ARG A 52 -7.85 11.34 16.87
C ARG A 52 -8.49 12.48 16.08
N GLY A 53 -8.66 12.26 14.78
CA GLY A 53 -9.23 13.24 13.84
C GLY A 53 -8.31 13.67 12.70
N GLU A 54 -6.99 13.40 12.80
CA GLU A 54 -6.04 13.74 11.74
C GLU A 54 -5.87 12.61 10.71
N LEU A 55 -6.14 11.37 11.12
CA LEU A 55 -6.03 10.16 10.30
C LEU A 55 -7.36 9.40 10.24
N GLN A 56 -7.71 8.92 9.06
CA GLN A 56 -8.82 8.00 8.83
C GLN A 56 -8.35 6.58 9.12
N VAL A 57 -8.66 6.06 10.29
CA VAL A 57 -8.33 4.68 10.68
C VAL A 57 -9.45 3.75 10.27
N GLN A 58 -9.11 2.72 9.50
CA GLN A 58 -10.06 1.70 9.06
C GLN A 58 -9.57 0.31 9.46
N ASN A 59 -10.34 -0.38 10.28
CA ASN A 59 -9.93 -1.66 10.86
C ASN A 59 -10.29 -2.83 9.93
N LEU A 60 -9.43 -3.85 9.91
CA LEU A 60 -9.66 -5.18 9.35
C LEU A 60 -9.18 -6.22 10.37
N TYR A 61 -10.03 -7.18 10.72
CA TYR A 61 -9.68 -8.22 11.68
C TYR A 61 -9.22 -9.49 10.96
N ILE A 62 -7.94 -9.82 11.02
CA ILE A 62 -7.34 -10.97 10.32
C ILE A 62 -6.37 -11.67 11.27
N PRO A 63 -6.75 -12.79 11.92
CA PRO A 63 -5.95 -13.43 12.95
C PRO A 63 -4.47 -13.59 12.58
N ASP A 64 -3.56 -13.44 13.56
CA ASP A 64 -2.13 -13.50 13.30
C ASP A 64 -1.73 -14.84 12.65
N GLY A 65 -0.78 -14.77 11.72
CA GLY A 65 -0.36 -15.92 10.90
C GLY A 65 -1.40 -16.44 9.89
N SER A 66 -2.61 -15.92 9.86
CA SER A 66 -3.66 -16.34 8.93
C SER A 66 -3.63 -15.55 7.62
N ALA A 67 -4.29 -16.08 6.58
CA ALA A 67 -4.58 -15.33 5.37
C ALA A 67 -5.88 -14.52 5.55
N PRO A 68 -6.00 -13.31 4.96
CA PRO A 68 -7.30 -12.65 4.83
C PRO A 68 -8.25 -13.52 4.01
N ASN A 69 -9.54 -13.49 4.35
CA ASN A 69 -10.55 -14.13 3.50
C ASN A 69 -10.83 -13.27 2.25
N MET A 70 -11.60 -13.83 1.31
CA MET A 70 -11.88 -13.18 0.04
C MET A 70 -12.59 -11.82 0.20
N GLN A 71 -13.58 -11.75 1.08
CA GLN A 71 -14.32 -10.51 1.35
C GLN A 71 -13.39 -9.43 1.91
N GLN A 72 -12.46 -9.78 2.79
CA GLN A 72 -11.47 -8.84 3.34
C GLN A 72 -10.51 -8.32 2.27
N CYS A 73 -10.10 -9.18 1.33
CA CYS A 73 -9.29 -8.76 0.18
C CYS A 73 -10.05 -7.75 -0.68
N GLN A 74 -11.30 -8.04 -1.04
CA GLN A 74 -12.18 -7.15 -1.82
C GLN A 74 -12.40 -5.81 -1.10
N GLN A 75 -12.73 -5.85 0.19
CA GLN A 75 -12.89 -4.65 1.01
C GLN A 75 -11.62 -3.81 1.04
N PHE A 76 -10.45 -4.43 1.19
CA PHE A 76 -9.18 -3.71 1.15
C PHE A 76 -8.96 -3.01 -0.18
N VAL A 77 -9.15 -3.72 -1.31
CA VAL A 77 -8.98 -3.15 -2.65
C VAL A 77 -9.94 -1.97 -2.86
N GLN A 78 -11.20 -2.08 -2.42
CA GLN A 78 -12.15 -0.97 -2.49
C GLN A 78 -11.70 0.25 -1.66
N ARG A 79 -11.22 0.03 -0.43
CA ARG A 79 -10.69 1.10 0.43
C ARG A 79 -9.50 1.81 -0.21
N MET A 80 -8.61 1.04 -0.84
CA MET A 80 -7.48 1.58 -1.60
C MET A 80 -7.93 2.40 -2.81
N ALA A 81 -8.96 1.95 -3.55
CA ALA A 81 -9.53 2.70 -4.67
C ALA A 81 -10.10 4.05 -4.23
N ILE A 82 -10.82 4.08 -3.10
CA ILE A 82 -11.37 5.31 -2.52
C ILE A 82 -10.24 6.27 -2.08
N ALA A 83 -9.23 5.77 -1.37
CA ALA A 83 -8.09 6.59 -0.95
C ALA A 83 -7.34 7.16 -2.17
N ARG A 84 -7.19 6.34 -3.22
CA ARG A 84 -6.62 6.76 -4.51
C ARG A 84 -7.42 7.88 -5.17
N GLN A 85 -8.75 7.78 -5.23
CA GLN A 85 -9.61 8.84 -5.78
C GLN A 85 -9.44 10.17 -5.02
N ARG A 86 -9.17 10.11 -3.71
CA ARG A 86 -8.92 11.29 -2.88
C ARG A 86 -7.48 11.83 -2.96
N GLY A 87 -6.58 11.13 -3.65
CA GLY A 87 -5.15 11.50 -3.71
C GLY A 87 -4.42 11.30 -2.37
N GLU A 88 -4.94 10.45 -1.50
CA GLU A 88 -4.39 10.19 -0.16
C GLU A 88 -3.31 9.12 -0.20
N GLY A 89 -2.26 9.30 0.59
CA GLY A 89 -1.37 8.20 0.94
C GLY A 89 -2.05 7.26 1.94
N VAL A 90 -1.76 5.96 1.82
CA VAL A 90 -2.25 4.91 2.72
C VAL A 90 -1.09 4.20 3.39
N VAL A 91 -1.22 3.91 4.69
CA VAL A 91 -0.34 2.97 5.39
C VAL A 91 -1.15 1.79 5.90
N VAL A 92 -0.65 0.58 5.65
CA VAL A 92 -1.17 -0.65 6.23
C VAL A 92 -0.30 -1.01 7.42
N GLU A 93 -0.89 -1.09 8.60
CA GLU A 93 -0.18 -1.43 9.81
C GLU A 93 -0.70 -2.75 10.39
N CYS A 94 0.20 -3.53 10.95
CA CYS A 94 -0.14 -4.66 11.81
C CYS A 94 0.93 -4.82 12.89
N THR A 95 0.73 -5.73 13.84
CA THR A 95 1.62 -5.91 14.99
C THR A 95 3.10 -6.06 14.62
N ARG A 96 3.42 -6.74 13.50
CA ARG A 96 4.81 -6.96 13.04
C ARG A 96 5.07 -6.57 11.59
N GLY A 97 4.04 -6.17 10.84
CA GLY A 97 4.11 -5.86 9.41
C GLY A 97 4.54 -7.01 8.51
N LYS A 98 4.17 -8.27 8.80
CA LYS A 98 4.72 -9.48 8.14
C LYS A 98 3.75 -10.17 7.17
N GLY A 99 2.80 -10.97 7.66
CA GLY A 99 1.97 -11.83 6.82
C GLY A 99 0.79 -11.14 6.12
N ALA A 100 -0.31 -10.92 6.86
CA ALA A 100 -1.60 -10.52 6.27
C ALA A 100 -1.57 -9.18 5.50
N SER A 101 -0.76 -8.22 5.94
CA SER A 101 -0.59 -6.94 5.23
C SER A 101 -0.01 -7.13 3.83
N GLY A 102 0.93 -8.08 3.66
CA GLY A 102 1.49 -8.44 2.37
C GLY A 102 0.45 -8.99 1.40
N VAL A 103 -0.43 -9.86 1.90
CA VAL A 103 -1.50 -10.45 1.07
C VAL A 103 -2.47 -9.38 0.59
N LEU A 104 -2.96 -8.52 1.49
CA LEU A 104 -3.89 -7.45 1.13
C LEU A 104 -3.28 -6.49 0.11
N VAL A 105 -2.04 -6.05 0.37
CA VAL A 105 -1.28 -5.21 -0.56
C VAL A 105 -1.08 -5.92 -1.90
N GLY A 106 -0.75 -7.21 -1.90
CA GLY A 106 -0.63 -8.02 -3.09
C GLY A 106 -1.92 -8.08 -3.91
N CYS A 107 -3.07 -8.29 -3.29
CA CYS A 107 -4.39 -8.24 -3.95
C CYS A 107 -4.61 -6.89 -4.66
N TYR A 108 -4.28 -5.79 -3.99
CA TYR A 108 -4.40 -4.45 -4.59
C TYR A 108 -3.45 -4.25 -5.77
N LEU A 109 -2.18 -4.66 -5.64
CA LEU A 109 -1.21 -4.51 -6.72
C LEU A 109 -1.52 -5.40 -7.93
N MET A 110 -2.02 -6.63 -7.71
CA MET A 110 -2.52 -7.48 -8.81
C MET A 110 -3.66 -6.79 -9.56
N ALA A 111 -4.63 -6.23 -8.83
CA ALA A 111 -5.75 -5.51 -9.44
C ALA A 111 -5.28 -4.24 -10.18
N LEU A 112 -4.32 -3.51 -9.61
CA LEU A 112 -3.82 -2.25 -10.18
C LEU A 112 -2.93 -2.46 -11.42
N TRP A 113 -2.02 -3.44 -11.37
CA TRP A 113 -1.02 -3.67 -12.42
C TRP A 113 -1.42 -4.77 -13.40
N GLN A 114 -2.49 -5.51 -13.12
CA GLN A 114 -2.99 -6.61 -13.96
C GLN A 114 -1.90 -7.67 -14.19
N VAL A 115 -1.28 -8.11 -13.09
CA VAL A 115 -0.16 -9.06 -13.08
C VAL A 115 -0.50 -10.32 -12.31
N GLN A 116 0.26 -11.38 -12.59
CA GLN A 116 0.08 -12.69 -12.00
C GLN A 116 0.53 -12.76 -10.52
N PRO A 117 -0.02 -13.69 -9.72
CA PRO A 117 0.30 -13.83 -8.30
C PRO A 117 1.80 -14.06 -8.01
N ASP A 118 2.47 -14.86 -8.84
CA ASP A 118 3.90 -15.19 -8.69
C ASP A 118 4.78 -13.95 -8.83
N TYR A 119 4.47 -13.08 -9.79
CA TYR A 119 5.14 -11.79 -9.94
C TYR A 119 4.98 -10.94 -8.67
N ILE A 120 3.77 -10.87 -8.11
CA ILE A 120 3.50 -10.06 -6.92
C ILE A 120 4.19 -10.61 -5.68
N VAL A 121 4.17 -11.93 -5.46
CA VAL A 121 4.89 -12.56 -4.36
C VAL A 121 6.38 -12.23 -4.45
N ASN A 122 6.98 -12.39 -5.63
CA ASN A 122 8.40 -12.11 -5.83
C ASN A 122 8.72 -10.62 -5.65
N HIS A 123 7.91 -9.73 -6.24
CA HIS A 123 8.07 -8.30 -6.13
C HIS A 123 8.01 -7.81 -4.68
N LEU A 124 6.99 -8.27 -3.92
CA LEU A 124 6.85 -7.90 -2.51
C LEU A 124 7.97 -8.48 -1.65
N ARG A 125 8.46 -9.69 -1.92
CA ARG A 125 9.62 -10.26 -1.22
C ARG A 125 10.93 -9.53 -1.52
N LEU A 126 11.11 -8.96 -2.72
CA LEU A 126 12.26 -8.13 -3.04
C LEU A 126 12.25 -6.82 -2.23
N ILE A 127 11.09 -6.17 -2.13
CA ILE A 127 10.95 -4.90 -1.38
C ILE A 127 10.93 -5.14 0.13
N ARG A 128 10.28 -6.23 0.56
CA ARG A 128 10.04 -6.56 1.95
C ARG A 128 10.14 -8.08 2.16
N PRO A 129 11.34 -8.62 2.39
CA PRO A 129 11.60 -10.08 2.45
C PRO A 129 10.76 -10.86 3.46
N ILE A 130 10.24 -10.19 4.49
CA ILE A 130 9.46 -10.79 5.58
C ILE A 130 7.96 -10.94 5.25
N THR A 131 7.54 -10.67 4.02
CA THR A 131 6.13 -10.64 3.62
C THR A 131 5.66 -11.96 3.03
N ILE A 132 4.37 -12.28 3.21
CA ILE A 132 3.73 -13.52 2.72
C ILE A 132 4.48 -14.75 3.28
N GLU A 133 4.12 -15.12 4.50
CA GLU A 133 4.83 -16.06 5.37
C GLU A 133 4.40 -17.52 5.17
N THR A 134 3.20 -17.78 4.62
CA THR A 134 2.64 -19.13 4.54
C THR A 134 2.09 -19.47 3.16
N THR A 135 2.07 -20.76 2.82
CA THR A 135 1.45 -21.26 1.58
C THR A 135 -0.04 -20.91 1.50
N ALA A 136 -0.75 -20.83 2.63
CA ALA A 136 -2.14 -20.40 2.66
C ALA A 136 -2.31 -18.93 2.21
N GLN A 137 -1.34 -18.07 2.55
CA GLN A 137 -1.31 -16.68 2.12
C GLN A 137 -1.00 -16.54 0.63
N GLU A 138 -0.08 -17.35 0.09
CA GLU A 138 0.16 -17.43 -1.36
C GLU A 138 -1.07 -17.95 -2.11
N GLN A 139 -1.72 -19.00 -1.60
CA GLN A 139 -2.94 -19.55 -2.19
C GLN A 139 -4.06 -18.51 -2.24
N GLN A 140 -4.18 -17.67 -1.21
CA GLN A 140 -5.18 -16.60 -1.19
C GLN A 140 -4.99 -15.59 -2.34
N LEU A 141 -3.74 -15.28 -2.72
CA LEU A 141 -3.47 -14.42 -3.89
C LEU A 141 -3.91 -15.10 -5.19
N ILE A 142 -3.67 -16.40 -5.32
CA ILE A 142 -4.12 -17.19 -6.48
C ILE A 142 -5.64 -17.19 -6.56
N GLU A 143 -6.35 -17.44 -5.46
CA GLU A 143 -7.81 -17.40 -5.44
C GLU A 143 -8.35 -16.00 -5.74
N PHE A 144 -7.71 -14.95 -5.22
CA PHE A 144 -8.11 -13.58 -5.50
C PHE A 144 -7.94 -13.22 -6.98
N HIS A 145 -6.84 -13.63 -7.60
CA HIS A 145 -6.57 -13.35 -9.02
C HIS A 145 -7.65 -13.94 -9.94
N LYS A 146 -8.27 -15.08 -9.58
CA LYS A 146 -9.41 -15.63 -10.35
C LYS A 146 -10.60 -14.67 -10.44
N LEU A 147 -10.74 -13.74 -9.48
CA LEU A 147 -11.77 -12.71 -9.50
C LEU A 147 -11.43 -11.50 -10.39
N LEU A 148 -10.17 -11.39 -10.82
CA LEU A 148 -9.70 -10.33 -11.73
C LEU A 148 -9.86 -10.71 -13.20
N GLU A 149 -10.27 -11.95 -13.48
CA GLU A 149 -10.55 -12.41 -14.83
C GLU A 149 -11.54 -11.49 -15.54
N PRO A 150 -11.39 -11.28 -16.87
CA PRO A 150 -12.22 -10.32 -17.62
C PRO A 150 -13.73 -10.51 -17.45
N SER A 151 -14.18 -11.74 -17.18
CA SER A 151 -15.58 -12.09 -16.92
C SER A 151 -16.13 -11.51 -15.60
N GLN A 152 -15.28 -11.12 -14.65
CA GLN A 152 -15.65 -10.60 -13.33
C GLN A 152 -15.21 -9.13 -13.11
N ARG A 153 -14.69 -8.48 -14.16
CA ARG A 153 -14.05 -7.15 -14.12
C ARG A 153 -14.93 -5.99 -13.64
N HIS A 154 -16.26 -6.12 -13.71
CA HIS A 154 -17.20 -5.07 -13.28
C HIS A 154 -17.00 -4.65 -11.81
N PHE A 155 -16.51 -5.55 -10.95
CA PHE A 155 -16.28 -5.24 -9.54
C PHE A 155 -15.09 -4.28 -9.30
N TYR A 156 -14.13 -4.23 -10.24
CA TYR A 156 -12.88 -3.46 -10.10
C TYR A 156 -12.73 -2.34 -11.12
N ALA A 157 -13.78 -2.01 -11.87
CA ALA A 157 -13.75 -0.93 -12.87
C ALA A 157 -13.35 0.44 -12.27
N GLU A 158 -13.54 0.65 -10.97
CA GLU A 158 -13.09 1.85 -10.25
C GLU A 158 -11.56 1.91 -10.05
N VAL A 159 -10.88 0.76 -10.02
CA VAL A 159 -9.40 0.66 -9.96
C VAL A 159 -8.80 0.96 -11.33
N ASP A 160 -9.51 0.58 -12.40
CA ASP A 160 -9.11 0.77 -13.80
C ASP A 160 -9.22 2.24 -14.28
N GLN A 161 -9.89 3.11 -13.54
CA GLN A 161 -10.03 4.50 -13.96
C GLN A 161 -8.68 5.25 -13.88
N PRO A 162 -8.32 6.05 -14.92
CA PRO A 162 -7.17 6.96 -14.86
C PRO A 162 -7.48 8.08 -13.86
N HIS A 163 -7.04 7.92 -12.62
CA HIS A 163 -7.24 8.88 -11.54
C HIS A 163 -5.92 9.12 -10.80
N SER A 164 -5.55 10.41 -10.68
CA SER A 164 -4.59 11.14 -9.79
C SER A 164 -3.24 10.52 -9.38
N TRP A 165 -3.03 9.25 -9.71
CA TRP A 165 -1.78 8.53 -9.68
C TRP A 165 -1.05 8.60 -11.01
N ASP A 166 -1.55 9.45 -11.93
CA ASP A 166 -0.68 9.97 -12.99
C ASP A 166 0.59 10.41 -12.29
N ILE A 167 1.67 9.73 -12.66
CA ILE A 167 2.96 9.82 -12.02
C ILE A 167 3.32 11.30 -12.04
N ASP A 168 3.28 11.96 -10.89
CA ASP A 168 3.82 13.30 -10.75
C ASP A 168 5.34 13.18 -10.91
N THR A 169 5.80 13.03 -12.15
CA THR A 169 7.21 12.93 -12.53
C THR A 169 7.92 14.28 -12.40
N SER A 170 7.29 15.31 -11.81
CA SER A 170 7.98 16.58 -11.55
C SER A 170 9.25 16.39 -10.73
N TYR A 171 9.30 15.38 -9.86
CA TYR A 171 10.51 15.00 -9.12
C TYR A 171 11.58 14.29 -9.97
N LEU A 172 11.23 13.79 -11.17
CA LEU A 172 12.15 13.23 -12.16
C LEU A 172 12.65 14.27 -13.17
N GLN A 173 12.30 15.56 -13.01
CA GLN A 173 12.93 16.63 -13.78
C GLN A 173 14.43 16.66 -13.45
N THR A 174 15.20 15.92 -14.24
CA THR A 174 16.63 16.10 -14.37
C THR A 174 16.84 17.50 -14.92
N THR A 175 17.46 18.38 -14.13
CA THR A 175 18.01 19.62 -14.63
C THR A 175 18.87 19.27 -15.85
N PRO A 176 18.59 19.81 -17.06
CA PRO A 176 19.45 19.56 -18.20
C PRO A 176 20.87 19.98 -17.82
N LEU A 177 21.84 19.06 -17.97
CA LEU A 177 23.25 19.42 -17.88
C LEU A 177 23.48 20.59 -18.85
N ALA A 178 23.90 21.73 -18.29
CA ALA A 178 24.27 22.89 -19.08
C ALA A 178 25.29 22.44 -20.12
N THR A 179 24.91 22.47 -21.39
CA THR A 179 25.82 22.28 -22.50
C THR A 179 26.66 23.54 -22.59
N THR A 180 27.84 23.51 -21.96
CA THR A 180 28.86 24.54 -22.14
C THR A 180 29.42 24.41 -23.56
N ASN A 181 28.73 25.01 -24.53
CA ASN A 181 29.31 25.34 -25.82
C ASN A 181 29.89 26.75 -25.73
N GLN A 182 31.19 26.84 -25.40
CA GLN A 182 32.02 27.97 -25.83
C GLN A 182 33.24 27.41 -26.56
N LEU A 183 33.12 27.31 -27.88
CA LEU A 183 34.22 27.44 -28.80
C LEU A 183 33.89 28.62 -29.71
N SER A 184 34.45 29.78 -29.38
CA SER A 184 34.63 30.88 -30.32
C SER A 184 36.11 31.21 -30.34
N LEU A 185 36.81 30.61 -31.31
CA LEU A 185 38.07 31.13 -31.80
C LEU A 185 37.74 32.31 -32.73
N ALA A 186 38.18 33.50 -32.35
CA ALA A 186 38.45 34.63 -33.22
C ALA A 186 39.69 35.34 -32.66
#